data_AF-A0A2V2G4G4-F1
#
_entry.id   AF-A0A2V2G4G4-F1
#
_cell.length_a   1.000
_cell.length_b   1.000
_cell.length_c   1.000
_cell.angle_alpha   90.00
_cell.angle_beta   90.00
_cell.angle_gamma   90.00
#
_symmetry.space_group_name_H-M   'P 1'
#
loop_
_entity.id
_entity.type
_entity.pdbx_description
1 polymer ?
#
loop_
_entity_poly.entity_id
_entity_poly.type
_entity_poly.pdbx_seq_one_letter_code
_entity_poly.pdbx_strand_id
1 'polypeptide(L)' 'MVIKVLGPGCAKCKEAETVVKDAVQAAGGVVSMEKITDFREIMALGV' A
#
# COMPACT_ATOMS: atom_id res chain seq x y z
N MET A 1 8.85 0.74 -9.16
CA MET A 1 7.44 0.27 -9.09
C MET A 1 6.72 1.12 -8.04
N VAL A 2 5.42 1.40 -8.20
CA VAL A 2 4.63 2.13 -7.20
C VAL A 2 3.63 1.14 -6.60
N ILE A 3 3.69 0.91 -5.29
CA ILE A 3 2.76 0.02 -4.59
C ILE A 3 1.74 0.89 -3.87
N LYS A 4 0.48 0.77 -4.29
CA LYS A 4 -0.63 1.52 -3.69
C LYS A 4 -1.32 0.66 -2.64
N VAL A 5 -1.30 1.12 -1.39
CA VAL A 5 -2.02 0.47 -0.29
C VAL A 5 -3.39 1.10 -0.19
N LEU A 6 -4.39 0.41 -0.74
CA LEU A 6 -5.80 0.79 -0.72
C LEU A 6 -6.40 0.33 0.62
N GLY A 7 -6.63 1.27 1.54
CA GLY A 7 -7.25 0.91 2.79
C GLY A 7 -7.53 2.11 3.68
N PRO A 8 -8.68 2.14 4.38
CA PRO A 8 -9.14 3.30 5.16
C PRO A 8 -8.32 3.60 6.43
N GLY A 9 -7.09 3.08 6.54
CA GLY A 9 -6.21 3.31 7.68
C GLY A 9 -6.36 2.29 8.83
N CYS A 10 -7.01 1.16 8.57
CA CYS A 10 -7.14 0.07 9.54
C CYS A 10 -5.78 -0.51 9.97
N ALA A 11 -5.72 -1.17 11.14
CA ALA A 11 -4.49 -1.79 11.63
C ALA A 11 -3.87 -2.77 10.62
N LYS A 12 -4.70 -3.57 9.95
CA LYS A 12 -4.30 -4.52 8.90
C LYS A 12 -3.70 -3.85 7.67
N CYS A 13 -4.25 -2.69 7.30
CA CYS A 13 -3.78 -1.87 6.20
C CYS A 13 -2.34 -1.39 6.45
N LYS A 14 -2.03 -1.02 7.70
CA LYS A 14 -0.71 -0.58 8.14
C LYS A 14 0.28 -1.75 8.27
N GLU A 15 -0.21 -2.91 8.70
CA GLU A 15 0.58 -4.14 8.77
C GLU A 15 1.02 -4.61 7.38
N ALA A 16 0.11 -4.59 6.39
CA ALA A 16 0.42 -4.91 5.00
C ALA A 16 1.48 -3.98 4.40
N GLU A 17 1.38 -2.68 4.68
CA GLU A 17 2.36 -1.67 4.26
C GLU A 17 3.77 -2.00 4.79
N THR A 18 3.90 -2.37 6.07
CA THR A 18 5.17 -2.79 6.67
C THR A 18 5.72 -4.06 6.02
N VAL A 19 4.89 -5.09 5.86
CA VAL A 19 5.31 -6.37 5.23
C VAL A 19 5.82 -6.16 3.81
N VAL A 20 5.11 -5.33 3.03
CA VAL A 20 5.52 -4.99 1.66
C VAL A 20 6.84 -4.22 1.67
N LYS A 21 7.00 -3.26 2.57
CA LYS A 21 8.25 -2.49 2.68
C LYS A 21 9.44 -3.38 3.01
N ASP A 22 9.29 -4.30 3.94
CA ASP A 22 10.33 -5.26 4.32
C ASP A 22 10.65 -6.22 3.16
N ALA A 23 9.63 -6.73 2.47
CA ALA A 23 9.82 -7.61 1.31
C ALA A 23 10.54 -6.90 0.16
N VAL A 24 10.22 -5.65 -0.09
CA VAL A 24 10.88 -4.81 -1.10
C VAL A 24 12.33 -4.55 -0.76
N GLN A 25 12.59 -4.20 0.51
CA GLN A 25 13.93 -3.91 0.99
C GLN A 25 14.81 -5.15 0.91
N ALA A 26 14.25 -6.33 1.23
CA ALA A 26 14.90 -7.63 1.03
C ALA A 26 15.11 -7.96 -0.46
N ALA A 27 14.19 -7.56 -1.35
CA ALA A 27 14.31 -7.73 -2.79
C ALA A 27 15.27 -6.73 -3.46
N GLY A 28 15.82 -5.76 -2.72
CA GLY A 28 16.74 -4.74 -3.25
C GLY A 28 16.11 -3.77 -4.27
N GLY A 29 14.77 -3.75 -4.36
CA GLY A 29 14.04 -2.89 -5.28
C GLY A 29 13.70 -1.54 -4.66
N VAL A 30 13.75 -0.47 -5.46
CA VAL A 30 13.18 0.83 -5.06
C VAL A 30 11.71 0.83 -5.43
N VAL A 31 10.81 0.81 -4.44
CA VAL A 31 9.40 1.13 -4.66
C VAL A 31 8.95 2.34 -3.86
N SER A 32 8.05 3.10 -4.50
CA SER A 32 7.31 4.19 -3.86
C SER A 32 6.02 3.61 -3.31
N MET A 33 5.77 3.82 -2.01
CA MET A 33 4.51 3.40 -1.39
C MET A 33 3.57 4.59 -1.31
N GLU A 34 2.35 4.39 -1.77
CA GLU A 34 1.31 5.41 -1.81
C GLU A 34 0.07 4.89 -1.10
N LYS A 35 -0.33 5.53 -0.01
CA LYS A 35 -1.46 5.06 0.80
C LYS A 35 -2.71 5.82 0.38
N ILE A 36 -3.65 5.10 -0.19
CA ILE A 36 -4.96 5.64 -0.56
C ILE A 36 -5.93 5.27 0.55
N THR A 37 -6.25 6.26 1.38
CA THR A 37 -7.22 6.13 2.47
C THR A 37 -8.62 6.54 2.07
N ASP A 38 -8.77 7.24 0.95
CA ASP A 38 -10.05 7.73 0.49
C ASP A 38 -10.85 6.60 -0.17
N PHE A 39 -11.99 6.26 0.43
CA PHE A 39 -12.91 5.26 -0.10
C PHE A 39 -13.35 5.55 -1.53
N ARG A 40 -13.48 6.82 -1.92
CA ARG A 40 -13.88 7.20 -3.29
C ARG A 40 -12.78 6.88 -4.28
N GLU A 41 -11.52 7.12 -3.93
CA GLU A 41 -10.38 6.75 -4.78
C GLU A 41 -10.25 5.23 -4.90
N ILE A 42 -10.48 4.49 -3.82
CA ILE A 42 -10.48 3.02 -3.84
C ILE A 42 -11.56 2.50 -4.80
N MET A 43 -12.79 3.01 -4.68
CA MET A 43 -13.89 2.65 -5.57
C MET A 43 -13.63 3.07 -7.03
N ALA A 44 -12.99 4.22 -7.26
CA ALA A 44 -12.62 4.69 -8.59
C ALA A 44 -11.57 3.78 -9.26
N LEU A 45 -10.77 3.08 -8.48
CA LEU A 45 -9.81 2.07 -8.95
C LEU A 45 -10.45 0.70 -9.22
N GLY A 46 -11.75 0.54 -8.93
CA GLY A 46 -12.51 -0.68 -9.23
C GLY A 46 -12.21 -1.87 -8.30
N VAL A 47 -11.74 -1.58 -7.08
CA VAL A 47 -11.45 -2.58 -6.02
C VAL A 47 -12.67 -2.83 -5.14
#